data_AF-A0A0H4I3A0-F1
#
_entry.id   AF-A0A0H4I3A0-F1
#
_cell.length_a   1.000
_cell.length_b   1.000
_cell.length_c   1.000
_cell.angle_alpha   90.00
_cell.angle_beta   90.00
_cell.angle_gamma   90.00
#
_symmetry.space_group_name_H-M   'P 1'
#
loop_
_entity.id
_entity.type
_entity.pdbx_description
1 polymer ?
#
loop_
_entity_poly.entity_id
_entity_poly.type
_entity_poly.pdbx_seq_one_letter_code
_entity_poly.pdbx_strand_id
1 'polypeptide(L)'
;MRAAATATNAFAHIDCLLATGTRFAEIPTGSDGIKPPKNLIHLDINPRAFSANYPASITLEGDAKSLVPALLSAVKAQKSGAADSTELAKQIAADEAALPKAW
;
A
#
# COMPACT_ATOMS: atom_id res chain seq x y z
N MET A 1 9.78 -0.31 -17.51
CA MET A 1 8.50 -0.47 -16.79
C MET A 1 8.18 -1.95 -16.58
N ARG A 2 8.71 -2.61 -15.54
CA ARG A 2 8.48 -4.07 -15.31
C ARG A 2 7.91 -4.40 -13.93
N ALA A 3 8.31 -3.66 -12.89
CA ALA A 3 7.62 -3.68 -11.58
C ALA A 3 6.15 -3.23 -11.64
N ALA A 4 5.73 -2.58 -12.74
CA ALA A 4 4.39 -2.06 -12.92
C ALA A 4 3.32 -3.17 -13.02
N ALA A 5 3.62 -4.32 -13.65
CA ALA A 5 2.62 -5.37 -13.86
C ALA A 5 2.25 -6.11 -12.56
N THR A 6 3.26 -6.56 -11.81
CA THR A 6 3.08 -7.20 -10.49
C THR A 6 2.37 -6.28 -9.51
N ALA A 7 2.77 -5.01 -9.45
CA ALA A 7 2.08 -4.01 -8.63
C ALA A 7 0.62 -3.84 -9.06
N THR A 8 0.36 -3.68 -10.36
CA THR A 8 -1.01 -3.53 -10.89
C THR A 8 -1.90 -4.70 -10.53
N ASN A 9 -1.40 -5.94 -10.64
CA ASN A 9 -2.14 -7.14 -10.26
C ASN A 9 -2.43 -7.17 -8.75
N ALA A 10 -1.44 -6.82 -7.92
CA ALA A 10 -1.63 -6.75 -6.48
C ALA A 10 -2.67 -5.67 -6.07
N PHE A 11 -2.77 -4.58 -6.82
CA PHE A 11 -3.74 -3.50 -6.60
C PHE A 11 -5.13 -3.78 -7.20
N ALA A 12 -5.29 -4.78 -8.07
CA ALA A 12 -6.54 -4.99 -8.82
C ALA A 12 -7.77 -5.30 -7.95
N HIS A 13 -7.56 -5.91 -6.78
CA HIS A 13 -8.63 -6.40 -5.91
C HIS A 13 -8.58 -5.84 -4.48
N ILE A 14 -7.83 -4.78 -4.24
CA ILE A 14 -7.79 -4.17 -2.91
C ILE A 14 -9.02 -3.31 -2.65
N ASP A 15 -9.63 -3.47 -1.48
CA ASP A 15 -10.72 -2.64 -0.98
C ASP A 15 -10.22 -1.51 -0.05
N CYS A 16 -8.99 -1.63 0.43
CA CYS A 16 -8.31 -0.70 1.33
C CYS A 16 -6.81 -0.60 1.00
N LEU A 17 -6.26 0.61 1.06
CA LEU A 17 -4.83 0.87 0.88
C LEU A 17 -4.28 1.60 2.11
N LEU A 18 -3.28 0.99 2.77
CA LEU A 18 -2.52 1.64 3.83
C LEU A 18 -1.20 2.18 3.27
N ALA A 19 -1.11 3.49 3.15
CA ALA A 19 0.03 4.20 2.58
C ALA A 19 0.88 4.82 3.69
N THR A 20 2.12 4.36 3.86
CA THR A 20 3.01 4.83 4.94
C THR A 20 4.25 5.53 4.38
N GLY A 21 4.51 6.77 4.81
CA GLY A 21 5.70 7.54 4.41
C GLY A 21 5.86 7.77 2.90
N THR A 22 4.76 7.67 2.16
CA THR A 22 4.73 7.85 0.70
C THR A 22 4.10 9.18 0.36
N ARG A 23 4.75 9.92 -0.55
CA ARG A 23 4.20 11.16 -1.11
C ARG A 23 3.40 10.92 -2.39
N PHE A 24 3.32 9.68 -2.86
CA PHE A 24 2.74 9.36 -4.18
C PHE A 24 3.30 10.26 -5.30
N ALA A 25 4.61 10.50 -5.28
CA ALA A 25 5.25 11.35 -6.28
C ALA A 25 5.01 10.80 -7.71
N GLU A 26 5.05 11.66 -8.71
CA GLU A 26 4.60 11.40 -10.09
C GLU A 26 5.42 10.32 -10.85
N ILE A 27 6.62 9.97 -10.38
CA ILE A 27 7.54 9.06 -11.11
C ILE A 27 7.35 7.57 -10.73
N PRO A 28 7.13 7.18 -9.46
CA PRO A 28 6.84 5.79 -9.09
C PRO A 28 5.45 5.26 -9.46
N THR A 29 4.47 6.15 -9.72
CA THR A 29 3.08 5.76 -10.02
C THR A 29 2.81 5.50 -11.49
N GLY A 30 3.79 5.75 -12.38
CA GLY A 30 3.66 5.55 -13.81
C GLY A 30 2.42 6.24 -14.36
N SER A 31 2.38 7.58 -14.33
CA SER A 31 1.35 8.39 -14.99
C SER A 31 -0.09 7.97 -14.61
N ASP A 32 -0.51 8.24 -13.37
CA ASP A 32 -1.87 7.90 -12.87
C ASP A 32 -2.22 6.39 -12.91
N GLY A 33 -1.23 5.50 -13.02
CA GLY A 33 -1.44 4.07 -13.25
C GLY A 33 -2.07 3.31 -12.07
N ILE A 34 -2.04 3.87 -10.86
CA ILE A 34 -2.66 3.26 -9.68
C ILE A 34 -3.98 3.98 -9.41
N LYS A 35 -5.07 3.22 -9.39
CA LYS A 35 -6.37 3.68 -8.89
C LYS A 35 -6.52 3.23 -7.43
N PRO A 36 -6.11 4.05 -6.45
CA PRO A 36 -6.28 3.67 -5.05
C PRO A 36 -7.77 3.49 -4.74
N PRO A 37 -8.12 2.53 -3.88
CA PRO A 37 -9.50 2.34 -3.46
C PRO A 37 -9.97 3.53 -2.63
N LYS A 38 -11.30 3.66 -2.47
CA LYS A 38 -11.91 4.70 -1.64
C LYS A 38 -11.35 4.69 -0.22
N ASN A 39 -11.07 3.51 0.35
CA ASN A 39 -10.50 3.37 1.68
C ASN A 39 -8.97 3.51 1.64
N LEU A 40 -8.50 4.71 1.28
CA LEU A 40 -7.08 5.07 1.39
C LEU A 40 -6.80 5.64 2.78
N ILE A 41 -5.91 5.01 3.53
CA ILE A 41 -5.40 5.47 4.83
C ILE A 41 -3.96 5.93 4.62
N HIS A 42 -3.64 7.18 4.98
CA HIS A 42 -2.32 7.77 4.74
C HIS A 42 -1.63 8.15 6.05
N LEU A 43 -0.50 7.50 6.34
CA LEU A 43 0.37 7.78 7.48
C LEU A 43 1.60 8.53 6.98
N ASP A 44 1.82 9.75 7.47
CA ASP A 44 3.01 10.53 7.12
C ASP A 44 3.39 11.46 8.28
N ILE A 45 4.69 11.76 8.42
CA ILE A 45 5.17 12.72 9.40
C ILE A 45 4.98 14.17 8.93
N ASN A 46 4.85 14.37 7.62
CA ASN A 46 4.65 15.68 7.01
C ASN A 46 3.18 15.86 6.61
N PRO A 47 2.42 16.75 7.27
CA PRO A 47 1.01 16.95 6.94
C PRO A 47 0.78 17.50 5.54
N ARG A 48 1.79 18.12 4.91
CA ARG A 48 1.70 18.59 3.52
C ARG A 48 1.70 17.48 2.48
N ALA A 49 2.06 16.25 2.87
CA ALA A 49 2.02 15.09 1.97
C ALA A 49 0.61 14.52 1.82
N PHE A 50 -0.29 14.79 2.77
CA PHE A 50 -1.64 14.26 2.77
C PHE A 50 -2.48 14.82 1.63
N SER A 51 -3.17 13.93 0.93
CA SER A 51 -4.12 14.28 -0.12
C SER A 51 -3.58 15.17 -1.24
N ALA A 52 -2.24 15.27 -1.37
CA ALA A 52 -1.61 16.09 -2.39
C ALA A 52 -1.82 15.52 -3.81
N ASN A 53 -1.80 14.19 -3.92
CA ASN A 53 -1.96 13.47 -5.19
C ASN A 53 -3.22 12.59 -5.23
N TYR A 54 -3.59 11.95 -4.12
CA TYR A 54 -4.79 11.12 -4.01
C TYR A 54 -5.53 11.40 -2.70
N PRO A 55 -6.86 11.58 -2.71
CA PRO A 55 -7.61 11.89 -1.50
C PRO A 55 -7.58 10.71 -0.51
N ALA A 56 -6.98 10.90 0.66
CA ALA A 56 -7.02 9.93 1.74
C ALA A 56 -8.34 10.05 2.52
N SER A 57 -8.96 8.91 2.82
CA SER A 57 -10.15 8.84 3.68
C SER A 57 -9.81 9.07 5.15
N ILE A 58 -8.63 8.61 5.58
CA ILE A 58 -8.11 8.80 6.94
C ILE A 58 -6.65 9.19 6.84
N THR A 59 -6.25 10.23 7.56
CA THR A 59 -4.86 10.66 7.69
C THR A 59 -4.39 10.47 9.12
N LEU A 60 -3.14 10.04 9.28
CA LEU A 60 -2.49 9.87 10.57
C LEU A 60 -1.14 10.57 10.51
N GLU A 61 -1.04 11.69 11.21
CA GLU A 61 0.19 12.46 11.31
C GLU A 61 1.11 11.88 12.39
N GLY A 62 2.35 11.59 12.04
CA GLY A 62 3.37 11.17 13.00
C GLY A 62 4.45 10.26 12.43
N ASP A 63 5.38 9.86 13.30
CA ASP A 63 6.43 8.90 12.94
C ASP A 63 5.81 7.51 12.72
N ALA A 64 6.06 6.93 11.55
CA ALA A 64 5.66 5.57 11.22
C ALA A 64 6.17 4.53 12.24
N LYS A 65 7.34 4.76 12.86
CA LYS A 65 7.88 3.90 13.92
C LYS A 65 6.98 3.86 15.17
N SER A 66 6.22 4.92 15.42
CA SER A 66 5.27 4.99 16.53
C SER A 66 3.87 4.58 16.10
N LEU A 67 3.42 5.05 14.94
CA LEU A 67 2.05 4.84 14.45
C LEU A 67 1.78 3.39 14.04
N VAL A 68 2.72 2.73 13.34
CA VAL A 68 2.50 1.38 12.82
C VAL A 68 2.32 0.35 13.95
N PRO A 69 3.17 0.32 15.00
CA PRO A 69 2.96 -0.59 16.13
C PRO A 69 1.66 -0.32 16.88
N ALA A 70 1.29 0.96 17.07
CA ALA A 70 0.04 1.33 17.73
C ALA A 70 -1.18 0.87 16.92
N LEU A 71 -1.17 1.07 15.59
CA LEU A 71 -2.22 0.61 14.70
C LEU A 71 -2.33 -0.92 14.71
N LEU A 72 -1.21 -1.63 14.64
CA LEU A 72 -1.19 -3.09 14.70
C LEU A 72 -1.78 -3.61 16.02
N SER A 73 -1.44 -2.97 17.15
CA SER A 73 -1.99 -3.32 18.47
C SER A 73 -3.50 -3.11 18.50
N ALA A 74 -3.99 -1.96 18.02
CA ALA A 74 -5.42 -1.67 17.96
C ALA A 74 -6.20 -2.65 17.06
N VAL A 75 -5.64 -3.00 15.90
CA VAL A 75 -6.25 -3.98 14.98
C VAL A 75 -6.33 -5.37 15.63
N LYS A 76 -5.24 -5.82 16.27
CA LYS A 76 -5.22 -7.12 16.99
C LYS A 76 -6.20 -7.17 18.16
N ALA A 77 -6.44 -6.04 18.82
CA ALA A 77 -7.42 -5.95 19.90
C ALA A 77 -8.87 -6.08 19.38
N GLN A 78 -9.14 -5.63 18.16
CA GLN A 78 -10.49 -5.67 17.55
C GLN A 78 -10.77 -6.95 16.76
N LYS A 79 -9.75 -7.53 16.13
CA LYS A 79 -9.86 -8.77 15.36
C LYS A 79 -8.83 -9.79 15.85
N SER A 80 -9.31 -10.92 16.34
CA SER A 80 -8.48 -12.08 16.63
C SER A 80 -8.24 -12.87 15.34
N GLY A 81 -6.99 -12.89 14.85
CA GLY A 81 -6.56 -13.69 13.71
C GLY A 81 -6.01 -12.86 12.56
N ALA A 82 -4.89 -13.31 11.98
CA ALA A 82 -4.37 -12.75 10.75
C ALA A 82 -5.33 -13.08 9.59
N ALA A 83 -5.54 -12.13 8.68
CA ALA A 83 -6.23 -12.45 7.43
C ALA A 83 -5.39 -13.46 6.64
N ASP A 84 -6.03 -14.41 5.97
CA ASP A 84 -5.33 -15.34 5.10
C ASP A 84 -4.85 -14.61 3.84
N SER A 85 -3.56 -14.31 3.81
CA SER A 85 -2.89 -13.67 2.67
C SER A 85 -2.12 -14.67 1.81
N THR A 86 -2.29 -15.98 2.03
CA THR A 86 -1.48 -17.04 1.40
C THR A 86 -1.59 -17.01 -0.12
N GLU A 87 -2.78 -16.82 -0.65
CA GLU A 87 -3.01 -16.81 -2.09
C GLU A 87 -2.43 -15.56 -2.76
N LEU A 88 -2.63 -14.39 -2.15
CA LEU A 88 -2.03 -13.14 -2.64
C LEU A 88 -0.50 -13.20 -2.60
N ALA A 89 0.08 -13.77 -1.54
CA ALA A 89 1.53 -13.95 -1.43
C ALA A 89 2.07 -14.93 -2.49
N LYS A 90 1.35 -16.02 -2.78
CA LYS A 90 1.69 -16.94 -3.88
C LYS A 90 1.61 -16.25 -5.24
N GLN A 91 0.57 -15.46 -5.48
CA GLN A 91 0.40 -14.73 -6.74
C GLN A 91 1.53 -13.72 -6.94
N ILE A 92 1.88 -12.94 -5.92
CA ILE A 92 2.99 -11.98 -5.98
C ILE A 92 4.31 -12.71 -6.26
N ALA A 93 4.57 -13.83 -5.56
CA ALA A 93 5.79 -14.61 -5.76
C ALA A 93 5.85 -15.26 -7.16
N ALA A 94 4.72 -15.74 -7.69
CA ALA A 94 4.61 -16.28 -9.04
C ALA A 94 4.83 -15.19 -10.10
N ASP A 95 4.24 -14.02 -9.91
CA ASP A 95 4.39 -12.86 -10.77
C ASP A 95 5.85 -12.38 -10.79
N GLU A 96 6.55 -12.36 -9.65
CA GLU A 96 7.98 -12.06 -9.59
C GLU A 96 8.85 -13.13 -10.26
N ALA A 97 8.53 -14.42 -10.07
CA ALA A 97 9.29 -15.53 -10.65
C ALA A 97 9.12 -15.65 -12.18
N ALA A 98 7.96 -15.22 -12.71
CA ALA A 98 7.67 -15.17 -14.14
C ALA A 98 8.39 -14.01 -14.84
N LEU A 99 9.00 -13.08 -14.10
CA LEU A 99 9.86 -12.06 -14.69
C LEU A 99 11.10 -12.73 -15.28
N PRO A 100 11.40 -12.56 -16.58
CA PRO A 100 12.59 -13.16 -17.18
C PRO A 100 13.85 -12.65 -16.44
N LYS A 101 14.69 -13.60 -15.98
CA LYS A 101 16.02 -13.28 -15.44
C LYS A 101 16.79 -12.49 -16.49
N ALA A 102 17.08 -11.23 -16.19
CA ALA A 102 17.92 -10.41 -17.06
C ALA A 102 19.38 -10.89 -16.95
N TRP A 103 20.03 -10.97 -18.11
CA TRP A 103 21.48 -10.90 -18.27
C TRP A 103 21.91 -9.44 -18.38
#